data_AF-A0AAV7U6R8-F1
#
_entry.id   AF-A0AAV7U6R8-F1
#
_cell.length_a   1.000
_cell.length_b   1.000
_cell.length_c   1.000
_cell.angle_alpha   90.00
_cell.angle_beta   90.00
_cell.angle_gamma   90.00
#
_symmetry.space_group_name_H-M   'P 1'
#
loop_
_entity.id
_entity.type
_entity.pdbx_description
1 polymer ?
#
loop_
_entity_poly.entity_id
_entity_poly.type
_entity_poly.pdbx_seq_one_letter_code
_entity_poly.pdbx_strand_id
1 'polypeptide(L)'
;MSVPQRGKALSAQQQTNVHVSVTALPPFSYLADPATAAPQWRQWIGHLQHYFRATCETDGAIKRSIMLHMGGDELHELFEDLPNTRADDNFDATVAALNRYFDPQLNPDFKKFKCRQVRQAEGESVGTFLVASMCRGTDKQDEIRAQLT
;
A
#
# COMPACT_ATOMS: atom_id res chain seq x y z
N MET A 1 -47.99 -16.82 -57.00
CA MET A 1 -48.74 -16.43 -55.79
C MET A 1 -47.77 -16.47 -54.61
N SER A 2 -47.53 -15.31 -54.00
CA SER A 2 -46.65 -15.08 -52.85
C SER A 2 -47.19 -15.67 -51.56
N VAL A 3 -46.30 -16.22 -50.72
CA VAL A 3 -46.35 -16.06 -49.26
C VAL A 3 -44.91 -16.03 -48.72
N PRO A 4 -44.46 -14.93 -48.07
CA PRO A 4 -43.21 -14.90 -47.32
C PRO A 4 -43.47 -15.20 -45.84
N GLN A 5 -42.73 -16.15 -45.25
CA GLN A 5 -42.74 -16.31 -43.79
C GLN A 5 -41.76 -15.36 -43.12
N ARG A 6 -42.35 -14.48 -42.31
CA ARG A 6 -41.71 -13.64 -41.30
C ARG A 6 -41.05 -14.49 -40.20
N GLY A 7 -39.91 -13.99 -39.72
CA GLY A 7 -39.66 -13.92 -38.28
C GLY A 7 -38.54 -14.81 -37.77
N LYS A 8 -37.37 -14.21 -37.53
CA LYS A 8 -36.95 -13.76 -36.19
C LYS A 8 -35.59 -13.09 -36.34
N ALA A 9 -35.56 -11.77 -36.21
CA ALA A 9 -34.32 -11.07 -35.94
C ALA A 9 -33.89 -11.46 -34.52
N LEU A 10 -32.83 -12.26 -34.39
CA LEU A 10 -32.11 -12.38 -33.12
C LEU A 10 -31.40 -11.04 -32.92
N SER A 11 -31.93 -10.20 -32.05
CA SER A 11 -31.19 -9.06 -31.52
C SER A 11 -30.04 -9.63 -30.70
N ALA A 12 -28.85 -9.66 -31.29
CA ALA A 12 -27.61 -9.80 -30.54
C ALA A 12 -27.52 -8.58 -29.64
N GLN A 13 -27.76 -8.78 -28.35
CA GLN A 13 -27.48 -7.78 -27.34
C GLN A 13 -25.97 -7.53 -27.36
N GLN A 14 -25.57 -6.44 -28.01
CA GLN A 14 -24.19 -5.95 -27.98
C GLN A 14 -23.86 -5.67 -26.52
N GLN A 15 -23.04 -6.53 -25.91
CA GLN A 15 -22.50 -6.31 -24.59
C GLN A 15 -21.61 -5.06 -24.68
N THR A 16 -22.13 -3.92 -24.24
CA THR A 16 -21.37 -2.67 -24.22
C THR A 16 -20.32 -2.80 -23.13
N ASN A 17 -19.11 -3.20 -23.52
CA ASN A 17 -17.93 -3.07 -22.66
C ASN A 17 -17.72 -1.58 -22.41
N VAL A 18 -18.18 -1.10 -21.26
CA VAL A 18 -17.82 0.22 -20.76
C VAL A 18 -16.35 0.14 -20.39
N HIS A 19 -15.48 0.60 -21.29
CA HIS A 19 -14.06 0.76 -20.98
C HIS A 19 -13.93 1.93 -20.00
N VAL A 20 -14.02 1.65 -18.70
CA VAL A 20 -13.72 2.63 -17.66
C VAL A 20 -12.22 2.84 -17.69
N SER A 21 -11.78 3.94 -18.29
CA SER A 21 -10.40 4.41 -18.21
C SER A 21 -10.15 4.95 -16.80
N VAL A 22 -9.94 4.05 -15.83
CA VAL A 22 -9.50 4.44 -14.49
C VAL A 22 -8.10 5.03 -14.65
N THR A 23 -7.91 6.29 -14.26
CA THR A 23 -6.59 6.91 -14.15
C THR A 23 -5.67 6.02 -13.32
N ALA A 24 -4.49 5.70 -13.86
CA ALA A 24 -3.53 4.85 -13.17
C ALA A 24 -3.16 5.47 -11.81
N LEU A 25 -3.40 4.73 -10.73
CA LEU A 25 -2.91 5.06 -9.40
C LEU A 25 -1.37 5.05 -9.47
N PRO A 26 -0.66 6.12 -9.11
CA PRO A 26 0.79 6.10 -9.11
C PRO A 26 1.31 5.01 -8.16
N PRO A 27 2.47 4.38 -8.46
CA PRO A 27 3.12 3.46 -7.55
C PRO A 27 3.37 4.10 -6.19
N PHE A 28 3.29 3.29 -5.14
CA PHE A 28 3.55 3.76 -3.79
C PHE A 28 5.05 3.67 -3.50
N SER A 29 5.65 4.79 -3.08
CA SER A 29 7.05 4.82 -2.64
C SER A 29 7.14 5.36 -1.23
N TYR A 30 7.64 4.53 -0.31
CA TYR A 30 7.90 4.94 1.07
C TYR A 30 9.36 5.39 1.28
N LEU A 31 10.22 5.12 0.31
CA LEU A 31 11.63 5.49 0.34
C LEU A 31 11.85 6.97 -0.03
N ALA A 32 10.97 7.55 -0.83
CA ALA A 32 11.06 8.95 -1.28
C ALA A 32 10.95 9.95 -0.12
N ASP A 33 9.96 9.77 0.76
CA ASP A 33 9.81 10.56 1.98
C ASP A 33 9.24 9.70 3.14
N PRO A 34 10.14 9.14 3.97
CA PRO A 34 9.74 8.32 5.12
C PRO A 34 8.92 9.08 6.17
N ALA A 35 9.00 10.43 6.18
CA ALA A 35 8.22 11.22 7.11
C ALA A 35 6.72 11.17 6.77
N THR A 36 6.39 11.10 5.48
CA THR A 36 5.03 11.09 4.92
C THR A 36 4.58 9.72 4.42
N ALA A 37 5.43 8.70 4.44
CA ALA A 37 5.09 7.34 4.04
C ALA A 37 3.82 6.77 4.68
N ALA A 38 3.63 6.91 6.00
CA ALA A 38 2.43 6.40 6.69
C ALA A 38 1.11 7.10 6.28
N PRO A 39 1.01 8.44 6.23
CA PRO A 39 -0.18 9.10 5.69
C PRO A 39 -0.37 8.83 4.18
N GLN A 40 0.70 8.78 3.38
CA GLN A 40 0.62 8.44 1.96
C GLN A 40 0.10 7.02 1.74
N TRP A 41 0.56 6.05 2.54
CA TRP A 41 0.08 4.67 2.51
C TRP A 41 -1.43 4.59 2.74
N ARG A 42 -1.94 5.29 3.76
CA ARG A 42 -3.38 5.33 4.05
C ARG A 42 -4.19 5.95 2.91
N GLN A 43 -3.68 7.03 2.32
CA GLN A 43 -4.31 7.67 1.17
C GLN A 43 -4.33 6.73 -0.04
N TRP A 44 -3.20 6.08 -0.33
CA TRP A 44 -3.02 5.17 -1.45
C TRP A 44 -3.95 3.95 -1.33
N ILE A 45 -4.04 3.32 -0.17
CA ILE A 45 -5.01 2.25 0.10
C ILE A 45 -6.44 2.75 -0.05
N GLY A 46 -6.75 3.96 0.42
CA GLY A 46 -8.07 4.57 0.22
C GLY A 46 -8.43 4.70 -1.26
N HIS A 47 -7.50 5.16 -2.10
CA HIS A 47 -7.73 5.22 -3.56
C HIS A 47 -7.91 3.83 -4.17
N LEU A 48 -7.12 2.85 -3.73
CA LEU A 48 -7.22 1.48 -4.20
C LEU A 48 -8.56 0.82 -3.82
N GLN A 49 -9.10 1.12 -2.63
CA GLN A 49 -10.43 0.66 -2.22
C GLN A 49 -11.54 1.26 -3.09
N HIS A 50 -11.43 2.54 -3.46
CA HIS A 50 -12.35 3.15 -4.43
C HIS A 50 -12.26 2.48 -5.80
N TYR A 51 -11.05 2.11 -6.23
CA TYR A 51 -10.84 1.36 -7.47
C TYR A 51 -11.57 0.02 -7.44
N PHE A 52 -11.40 -0.79 -6.39
CA PHE A 52 -12.11 -2.07 -6.28
C PHE A 52 -13.63 -1.91 -6.25
N ARG A 53 -14.13 -0.84 -5.61
CA ARG A 53 -15.56 -0.53 -5.63
C ARG A 53 -16.05 -0.15 -7.03
N ALA A 54 -15.24 0.59 -7.79
CA ALA A 54 -15.58 0.98 -9.16
C ALA A 54 -15.54 -0.19 -10.14
N THR A 55 -14.64 -1.16 -9.94
CA THR A 55 -14.53 -2.37 -10.77
C THR A 55 -15.40 -3.53 -10.29
N CYS A 56 -16.13 -3.35 -9.18
CA CYS A 56 -16.91 -4.40 -8.51
C CYS A 56 -16.07 -5.65 -8.16
N GLU A 57 -14.77 -5.49 -7.91
CA GLU A 57 -13.92 -6.61 -7.54
C GLU A 57 -14.21 -7.03 -6.10
N THR A 58 -14.38 -8.34 -5.89
CA THR A 58 -14.75 -8.92 -4.59
C THR A 58 -13.77 -9.97 -4.11
N ASP A 59 -13.01 -10.59 -5.03
CA ASP A 59 -12.07 -11.65 -4.71
C ASP A 59 -10.84 -11.10 -3.97
N GLY A 60 -10.53 -11.67 -2.80
CA GLY A 60 -9.43 -11.23 -1.94
C GLY A 60 -8.05 -11.47 -2.55
N ALA A 61 -7.87 -12.57 -3.30
CA ALA A 61 -6.60 -12.91 -3.94
C ALA A 61 -6.33 -12.01 -5.15
N ILE A 62 -7.37 -11.70 -5.93
CA ILE A 62 -7.28 -10.73 -7.04
C ILE A 62 -6.97 -9.33 -6.48
N LYS A 63 -7.67 -8.88 -5.43
CA LYS A 63 -7.38 -7.60 -4.78
C LYS A 63 -5.95 -7.50 -4.28
N ARG A 64 -5.44 -8.54 -3.62
CA ARG A 64 -4.05 -8.61 -3.16
C ARG A 64 -3.08 -8.51 -4.35
N SER A 65 -3.35 -9.26 -5.41
CA SER A 65 -2.51 -9.25 -6.62
C SER A 65 -2.47 -7.88 -7.29
N ILE A 66 -3.63 -7.23 -7.44
CA ILE A 66 -3.74 -5.87 -7.96
C ILE A 66 -2.98 -4.88 -7.08
N MET A 67 -3.12 -4.98 -5.76
CA MET A 67 -2.42 -4.12 -4.81
C MET A 67 -0.90 -4.23 -4.94
N LEU A 68 -0.35 -5.44 -4.96
CA LEU A 68 1.10 -5.65 -5.08
C LEU A 68 1.61 -5.19 -6.45
N HIS A 69 0.84 -5.41 -7.52
CA HIS A 69 1.20 -4.96 -8.86
C HIS A 69 1.17 -3.43 -9.00
N MET A 70 0.11 -2.77 -8.52
CA MET A 70 -0.04 -1.31 -8.58
C MET A 70 0.86 -0.58 -7.59
N GLY A 71 1.21 -1.22 -6.48
CA GLY A 71 2.10 -0.67 -5.46
C GLY A 71 3.54 -0.51 -5.93
N GLY A 72 3.94 -1.29 -6.95
CA GLY A 72 5.30 -1.27 -7.51
C GLY A 72 6.29 -2.13 -6.72
N ASP A 73 7.51 -2.20 -7.23
CA ASP A 73 8.55 -3.11 -6.75
C ASP A 73 8.91 -2.87 -5.27
N GLU A 74 8.98 -1.60 -4.84
CA GLU A 74 9.29 -1.26 -3.43
C GLU A 74 8.29 -1.88 -2.44
N LEU A 75 7.00 -1.86 -2.77
CA LEU A 75 5.97 -2.44 -1.91
C LEU A 75 5.99 -3.97 -1.99
N HIS A 76 6.27 -4.52 -3.17
CA HIS A 76 6.36 -5.97 -3.36
C HIS A 76 7.53 -6.57 -2.57
N GLU A 77 8.73 -6.00 -2.68
CA GLU A 77 9.92 -6.42 -1.93
C GLU A 77 9.68 -6.31 -0.42
N LEU A 78 9.13 -5.18 0.04
CA LEU A 78 8.77 -5.01 1.44
C LEU A 78 7.80 -6.11 1.92
N PHE A 79 6.81 -6.44 1.10
CA PHE A 79 5.82 -7.46 1.46
C PHE A 79 6.45 -8.85 1.56
N GLU A 80 7.39 -9.20 0.68
CA GLU A 80 8.13 -10.46 0.70
C GLU A 80 9.04 -10.59 1.93
N ASP A 81 9.56 -9.46 2.44
CA ASP A 81 10.37 -9.41 3.66
C ASP A 81 9.55 -9.51 4.95
N LEU A 82 8.23 -9.32 4.90
CA LEU A 82 7.38 -9.40 6.09
C LEU A 82 7.17 -10.86 6.55
N PRO A 83 7.28 -11.14 7.86
CA PRO A 83 7.07 -12.49 8.38
C PRO A 83 5.60 -12.91 8.29
N ASN A 84 5.36 -14.20 7.98
CA ASN A 84 4.05 -14.87 8.00
C ASN A 84 2.97 -14.30 7.05
N THR A 85 3.33 -13.51 6.05
CA THR A 85 2.36 -12.90 5.11
C THR A 85 2.01 -13.78 3.90
N ARG A 86 2.77 -14.84 3.63
CA ARG A 86 2.51 -15.77 2.51
C ARG A 86 1.40 -16.81 2.75
N ALA A 87 0.97 -16.99 4.00
CA ALA A 87 0.05 -18.08 4.35
C ALA A 87 -1.41 -17.78 3.94
N ASP A 88 -1.79 -16.50 3.88
CA ASP A 88 -3.14 -16.08 3.58
C ASP A 88 -3.16 -15.26 2.28
N ASP A 89 -3.82 -15.78 1.24
CA ASP A 89 -4.15 -15.05 0.01
C ASP A 89 -5.25 -14.00 0.22
N ASN A 90 -5.18 -13.29 1.34
CA ASN A 90 -6.18 -12.35 1.78
C ASN A 90 -5.64 -10.91 1.72
N PHE A 91 -6.32 -10.08 0.94
CA PHE A 91 -6.08 -8.65 0.85
C PHE A 91 -6.11 -7.96 2.23
N ASP A 92 -7.10 -8.27 3.07
CA ASP A 92 -7.26 -7.59 4.36
C ASP A 92 -6.12 -7.93 5.33
N ALA A 93 -5.67 -9.19 5.34
CA ALA A 93 -4.52 -9.63 6.13
C ALA A 93 -3.23 -8.94 5.65
N THR A 94 -3.06 -8.80 4.34
CA THR A 94 -1.93 -8.10 3.74
C THR A 94 -1.92 -6.62 4.13
N VAL A 95 -3.07 -5.94 4.02
CA VAL A 95 -3.21 -4.53 4.43
C VAL A 95 -2.95 -4.35 5.92
N ALA A 96 -3.40 -5.29 6.77
CA ALA A 96 -3.13 -5.24 8.21
C ALA A 96 -1.62 -5.38 8.52
N ALA A 97 -0.92 -6.28 7.84
CA ALA A 97 0.53 -6.45 7.99
C ALA A 97 1.30 -5.18 7.57
N LEU A 98 0.95 -4.59 6.41
CA LEU A 98 1.56 -3.36 5.92
C LEU A 98 1.21 -2.14 6.79
N ASN A 99 -0.02 -2.05 7.30
CA ASN A 99 -0.41 -1.03 8.29
C ASN A 99 0.46 -1.10 9.55
N ARG A 100 0.72 -2.31 10.05
CA ARG A 100 1.61 -2.52 11.20
C ARG A 100 3.05 -2.12 10.88
N TYR A 101 3.53 -2.40 9.67
CA TYR A 101 4.87 -2.00 9.25
C TYR A 101 5.05 -0.48 9.22
N PHE A 102 4.09 0.24 8.64
CA PHE A 102 4.18 1.71 8.50
C PHE A 102 3.81 2.47 9.78
N ASP A 103 3.30 1.80 10.82
CA ASP A 103 3.05 2.42 12.12
C ASP A 103 4.37 2.53 12.92
N PRO A 104 4.92 3.74 13.11
CA PRO A 104 6.19 3.92 13.82
C PRO A 104 6.13 3.55 15.31
N GLN A 105 4.93 3.45 15.90
CA GLN A 105 4.76 2.98 17.27
C GLN A 105 4.83 1.46 17.36
N LEU A 106 4.39 0.76 16.32
CA LEU A 106 4.32 -0.70 16.28
C LEU A 106 5.56 -1.35 15.63
N ASN A 107 6.29 -0.60 14.79
CA ASN A 107 7.48 -1.07 14.09
C ASN A 107 8.73 -0.24 14.46
N PRO A 108 9.59 -0.76 15.36
CA PRO A 108 10.82 -0.07 15.75
C PRO A 108 11.82 0.07 14.59
N ASP A 109 11.82 -0.83 13.62
CA ASP A 109 12.75 -0.78 12.49
C ASP A 109 12.32 0.27 11.47
N PHE A 110 11.01 0.39 11.19
CA PHE A 110 10.50 1.51 10.39
C PHE A 110 10.72 2.86 11.07
N LYS A 111 10.59 2.93 12.41
CA LYS A 111 10.98 4.11 13.19
C LYS A 111 12.47 4.42 12.95
N LYS A 112 13.38 3.47 13.16
CA LYS A 112 14.83 3.66 12.90
C LYS A 112 15.11 4.11 11.47
N PHE A 113 14.45 3.51 10.48
CA PHE A 113 14.57 3.89 9.07
C PHE A 113 14.21 5.37 8.86
N LYS A 114 13.04 5.80 9.36
CA LYS A 114 12.62 7.20 9.30
C LYS A 114 13.63 8.14 9.95
N CYS A 115 14.21 7.75 11.09
CA CYS A 115 15.21 8.55 11.80
C CYS A 115 16.50 8.74 11.01
N ARG A 116 16.99 7.68 10.35
CA ARG A 116 18.19 7.75 9.49
C ARG A 116 18.01 8.68 8.30
N GLN A 117 16.76 8.94 7.93
CA GLN A 117 16.40 9.75 6.77
C GLN A 117 16.14 11.22 7.13
N VAL A 118 16.18 11.58 8.43
CA VAL A 118 16.09 12.97 8.88
C VAL A 118 17.35 13.73 8.45
N ARG A 119 17.16 14.88 7.79
CA ARG A 119 18.21 15.82 7.43
C ARG A 119 17.86 17.19 8.01
N GLN A 120 18.87 17.92 8.48
CA GLN A 120 18.67 19.28 8.96
C GLN A 120 18.16 20.15 7.81
N ALA A 121 17.04 20.83 8.03
CA ALA A 121 16.50 21.76 7.04
C ALA A 121 17.28 23.08 7.02
N GLU A 122 17.23 23.81 5.90
CA GLU A 122 17.87 25.12 5.80
C GLU A 122 17.25 26.10 6.80
N GLY A 123 18.09 26.71 7.64
CA GLY A 123 17.65 27.59 8.73
C GLY A 123 17.10 26.87 9.98
N GLU A 124 17.06 25.54 10.00
CA GLU A 124 16.70 24.78 11.20
C GLU A 124 17.81 24.90 12.25
N SER A 125 17.44 25.14 13.51
CA SER A 125 18.40 25.16 14.60
C SER A 125 19.01 23.76 14.82
N VAL A 126 20.30 23.72 15.17
CA VAL A 126 20.97 22.46 15.49
C VAL A 126 20.25 21.70 16.62
N GLY A 127 19.67 22.42 17.58
CA GLY A 127 18.89 21.82 18.66
C GLY A 127 17.64 21.10 18.17
N THR A 128 16.89 21.71 17.24
CA THR A 128 15.69 21.09 16.64
C THR A 128 16.06 19.85 15.84
N PHE A 129 17.10 19.93 15.01
CA PHE A 129 17.60 18.80 14.24
C PHE A 129 18.08 17.65 15.14
N LEU A 130 18.81 17.97 16.20
CA LEU A 130 19.28 16.98 17.17
C LEU A 130 18.12 16.29 17.89
N VAL A 131 17.05 17.00 18.24
CA VAL A 131 15.86 16.39 18.84
C VAL A 131 15.15 15.46 17.84
N ALA A 132 15.00 15.88 16.59
CA ALA A 132 14.35 15.07 15.54
C ALA A 132 15.16 13.81 15.18
N SER A 133 16.49 13.94 15.13
CA SER A 133 17.41 12.81 14.87
C SER A 133 17.61 11.91 16.10
N MET A 134 17.43 12.44 17.32
CA MET A 134 17.36 11.66 18.55
C MET A 134 16.03 10.91 18.64
N CYS A 135 15.91 9.85 17.86
CA CYS A 135 14.88 8.86 18.04
C CYS A 135 15.15 8.03 19.29
N ARG A 136 14.91 8.62 20.46
CA ARG A 136 14.97 7.90 21.74
C ARG A 136 13.90 6.80 21.69
N GLY A 137 14.37 5.56 21.62
CA GLY A 137 13.57 4.42 22.03
C GLY A 137 13.49 4.49 23.55
N THR A 138 12.35 4.88 24.10
CA THR A 138 12.09 4.70 25.53
C THR A 138 11.63 3.27 25.79
N ASP A 139 12.34 2.27 25.25
CA ASP A 139 12.10 0.89 25.62
C ASP A 139 13.34 0.34 26.28
N LYS A 140 13.27 0.27 27.61
CA LYS A 140 14.35 -0.22 28.48
C LYS A 140 14.81 -1.64 28.08
N GLN A 141 14.00 -2.38 27.32
CA GLN A 141 14.35 -3.73 26.86
C GLN A 141 15.39 -3.76 25.73
N ASP A 142 15.47 -2.74 24.87
CA ASP A 142 16.47 -2.69 23.79
C ASP A 142 17.87 -2.38 24.34
N GLU A 143 17.95 -1.60 25.41
CA GLU A 143 19.22 -1.28 26.09
C GLU A 143 19.83 -2.50 26.80
N ILE A 144 18.99 -3.36 27.37
CA ILE A 144 19.43 -4.60 28.03
C ILE A 144 19.96 -5.61 27.00
N ARG A 145 19.36 -5.69 25.80
CA ARG A 145 19.82 -6.59 24.74
C ARG A 145 21.14 -6.13 24.11
N ALA A 146 21.33 -4.83 23.96
CA ALA A 146 22.55 -4.26 23.38
C ALA A 146 23.82 -4.47 24.25
N GLN A 147 23.66 -4.75 25.55
CA GLN A 147 24.80 -5.00 26.46
C GLN A 147 25.15 -6.51 26.61
N LEU A 148 24.43 -7.40 25.94
CA LEU A 148 24.62 -8.86 26.03
C LEU A 148 25.10 -9.50 24.71
N THR A 149 25.50 -8.71 23.72
CA THR A 149 26.17 -9.17 22.48
C THR A 149 27.53 -8.50 22.37
#